data_AF-A0A2V5K874-F1
#
_entry.id   AF-A0A2V5K874-F1
#
_cell.length_a   1.000
_cell.length_b   1.000
_cell.length_c   1.000
_cell.angle_alpha   90.00
_cell.angle_beta   90.00
_cell.angle_gamma   90.00
#
_symmetry.space_group_name_H-M   'P 1'
#
loop_
_entity.id
_entity.type
_entity.pdbx_description
1 polymer ?
#
loop_
_entity_poly.entity_id
_entity_poly.type
_entity_poly.pdbx_seq_one_letter_code
_entity_poly.pdbx_strand_id
1 'polypeptide(L)' 'PLIYFLWSLKFGRVAGPNPWRATGLEWQTPSPPPKHNFEEKTPVVTEKPYSYSAEEDADLNLASI' A
#
# COMPACT_ATOMS: atom_id res chain seq x y z
N PRO A 1 -17.01 -7.29 -15.29
CA PRO A 1 -16.44 -7.16 -13.93
C PRO A 1 -16.10 -8.49 -13.25
N LEU A 2 -17.01 -9.48 -13.28
CA LEU A 2 -16.82 -10.73 -12.53
C LEU A 2 -15.70 -11.64 -13.06
N ILE A 3 -15.48 -11.67 -14.37
CA ILE A 3 -14.46 -12.55 -14.98
C ILE A 3 -13.05 -12.18 -14.49
N TYR A 4 -12.66 -10.90 -14.57
CA TYR A 4 -11.34 -10.47 -14.11
C TYR A 4 -11.20 -10.56 -12.58
N PHE A 5 -12.30 -10.36 -11.84
CA PHE A 5 -12.30 -10.46 -10.38
C PHE A 5 -12.05 -11.90 -9.92
N LEU A 6 -12.76 -12.88 -10.49
CA LEU A 6 -12.54 -14.29 -10.17
C LEU A 6 -11.14 -14.76 -10.58
N TRP A 7 -10.62 -14.26 -11.71
CA TRP A 7 -9.26 -14.55 -12.11
C TRP A 7 -8.23 -13.98 -11.13
N SER A 8 -8.38 -12.72 -10.69
CA SER A 8 -7.42 -12.09 -9.77
C SER A 8 -7.42 -12.73 -8.39
N LEU A 9 -8.56 -13.19 -7.90
CA LEU A 9 -8.65 -13.92 -6.63
C LEU A 9 -7.83 -15.22 -6.64
N LYS A 10 -7.79 -15.93 -7.77
CA LYS A 10 -7.13 -17.24 -7.85
C LYS A 10 -5.69 -17.17 -8.36
N PHE A 11 -5.40 -16.26 -9.29
CA PHE A 11 -4.13 -16.21 -10.02
C PHE A 11 -3.44 -14.84 -9.96
N GLY A 12 -3.99 -13.88 -9.21
CA GLY A 12 -3.38 -12.56 -9.05
C GLY A 12 -2.07 -12.63 -8.26
N ARG A 13 -1.19 -11.67 -8.52
CA ARG A 13 0.02 -11.46 -7.70
C ARG A 13 -0.39 -11.08 -6.28
N VAL A 14 0.30 -11.63 -5.28
CA VAL A 14 0.12 -11.23 -3.88
C VAL A 14 0.37 -9.74 -3.74
N ALA A 15 -0.56 -9.03 -3.11
CA ALA A 15 -0.42 -7.61 -2.83
C ALA A 15 0.50 -7.40 -1.62
N GLY A 16 1.45 -6.49 -1.73
CA GLY A 16 2.19 -6.00 -0.57
C GLY A 16 1.33 -5.06 0.31
N PRO A 17 1.89 -4.52 1.40
CA PRO A 17 1.20 -3.57 2.28
C PRO A 17 0.65 -2.35 1.54
N ASN A 18 1.45 -1.75 0.63
CA ASN A 18 1.12 -0.50 -0.03
C ASN A 18 1.45 -0.51 -1.54
N PRO A 19 0.67 -1.22 -2.37
CA PRO A 19 0.92 -1.29 -3.81
C PRO A 19 0.73 0.06 -4.53
N TRP A 20 0.04 1.02 -3.91
CA TRP A 20 -0.29 2.32 -4.51
C TRP A 20 0.52 3.49 -3.94
N ARG A 21 1.41 3.21 -2.98
CA ARG A 21 2.23 4.21 -2.29
C ARG A 21 1.40 5.35 -1.67
N ALA A 22 0.23 5.00 -1.13
CA ALA A 22 -0.66 5.92 -0.45
C ALA A 22 -0.14 6.25 0.98
N THR A 23 -0.48 7.43 1.50
CA THR A 23 0.04 7.94 2.80
C THR A 23 -0.81 7.58 4.02
N GLY A 24 -1.99 6.99 3.81
CA GLY A 24 -2.90 6.59 4.88
C GLY A 24 -2.33 5.48 5.78
N LEU A 25 -2.80 5.42 7.03
CA LEU A 25 -2.38 4.40 8.01
C LEU A 25 -2.77 2.99 7.58
N GLU A 26 -3.86 2.84 6.82
CA GLU A 26 -4.30 1.56 6.25
C GLU A 26 -3.26 0.95 5.30
N TRP A 27 -2.32 1.74 4.82
CA TRP A 27 -1.22 1.29 3.96
C TRP A 27 0.06 0.96 4.74
N GLN A 28 0.03 1.07 6.07
CA GLN A 28 1.12 0.66 6.96
C GLN A 28 0.90 -0.75 7.56
N THR A 29 -0.19 -1.42 7.18
CA THR A 29 -0.48 -2.83 7.55
C THR A 29 -0.30 -3.74 6.34
N PRO A 30 0.08 -5.03 6.51
CA PRO A 30 0.10 -5.99 5.42
C PRO A 30 -1.27 -6.17 4.75
N SER A 31 -1.26 -6.75 3.55
CA SER A 31 -2.44 -7.14 2.79
C SER A 31 -2.51 -8.68 2.67
N PRO A 32 -3.47 -9.37 3.32
CA PRO A 32 -4.57 -8.83 4.13
C PRO A 32 -4.11 -8.32 5.51
N PRO A 33 -4.87 -7.39 6.13
CA PRO A 33 -4.56 -6.90 7.47
C PRO A 33 -4.76 -8.01 8.52
N PRO A 34 -3.97 -8.00 9.60
CA PRO A 34 -4.16 -8.91 10.72
C PRO A 34 -5.41 -8.52 11.52
N LYS A 35 -5.87 -9.39 12.41
CA LYS A 35 -7.15 -9.22 13.13
C LYS A 35 -7.22 -7.90 13.91
N HIS A 36 -6.08 -7.44 14.44
CA HIS A 36 -5.98 -6.23 15.24
C HIS A 36 -5.30 -5.07 14.49
N ASN A 37 -5.20 -5.14 13.16
CA ASN A 37 -4.57 -4.17 12.24
C ASN A 37 -3.07 -3.94 12.47
N PHE A 38 -2.66 -3.45 13.64
CA PHE A 38 -1.28 -3.09 13.96
C PHE A 38 -0.78 -3.91 15.16
N GLU A 39 -0.33 -5.14 14.90
CA GLU A 39 0.04 -6.08 15.99
C GLU A 39 1.41 -5.78 16.61
N GLU A 40 2.39 -5.35 15.81
CA GLU A 40 3.76 -5.13 16.32
C GLU A 40 3.91 -3.79 17.06
N LYS A 41 3.41 -2.70 16.47
CA LYS A 41 3.55 -1.33 16.99
C LYS A 41 2.39 -0.45 16.58
N THR A 42 1.94 0.40 17.49
CA THR A 42 0.99 1.48 17.16
C THR A 42 1.71 2.55 16.31
N PRO A 43 1.21 2.87 15.10
CA PRO A 43 1.83 3.88 14.26
C PRO A 43 1.69 5.27 14.89
N VAL A 44 2.75 6.06 14.82
CA VAL A 44 2.75 7.46 15.25
C VAL A 44 2.50 8.33 14.02
N VAL A 45 1.46 9.16 14.08
CA VAL A 45 1.09 10.04 12.97
C VAL A 45 2.01 11.26 12.97
N THR A 46 2.95 11.31 12.04
CA THR A 46 3.89 12.43 11.86
C THR A 46 3.44 13.41 10.78
N GLU A 47 2.57 12.96 9.88
CA GLU A 47 2.19 13.69 8.67
C GLU A 47 0.67 13.80 8.54
N LYS A 48 0.23 14.73 7.69
CA LYS A 48 -1.20 14.90 7.38
C LYS A 48 -1.66 13.87 6.35
N PRO A 49 -2.96 13.53 6.33
CA PRO A 49 -3.55 12.82 5.21
C PRO A 49 -3.21 13.52 3.88
N TYR A 50 -2.89 12.75 2.84
CA TYR A 50 -2.54 13.24 1.49
C TYR A 50 -1.22 14.02 1.40
N SER A 51 -0.29 13.84 2.35
CA SER A 51 1.05 14.42 2.29
C SER A 51 1.94 13.70 1.26
N TYR A 52 1.58 13.79 -0.02
CA TYR A 52 2.36 13.24 -1.12
C TYR A 52 3.46 14.21 -1.53
N SER A 53 4.69 13.73 -1.71
CA SER A 53 5.78 14.55 -2.26
C SER A 53 5.95 14.26 -3.75
N ALA A 54 6.02 15.31 -4.57
CA ALA A 54 6.23 15.16 -6.02
C ALA A 54 7.67 14.70 -6.35
N GLU A 55 8.61 14.98 -5.46
CA GLU A 55 10.04 14.70 -5.63
C GLU A 55 10.35 13.22 -5.35
N GLU A 56 9.82 12.61 -4.29
CA GLU A 56 10.03 11.17 -4.00
C GLU A 56 9.39 10.28 -5.07
N ASP A 57 8.33 10.74 -5.72
CA ASP A 57 7.72 10.05 -6.86
C ASP A 57 8.54 10.18 -8.14
N ALA A 58 9.26 11.30 -8.33
CA ALA A 58 10.11 11.54 -9.49
C ALA A 58 11.41 10.73 -9.44
N ASP A 59 12.03 10.62 -8.27
CA ASP A 59 13.31 9.90 -8.07
C ASP A 59 13.20 8.39 -8.38
N LEU A 60 12.01 7.80 -8.23
CA LEU A 60 11.77 6.38 -8.55
C LEU A 60 11.61 6.11 -10.06
N ASN A 61 11.18 7.10 -10.84
CA ASN A 61 11.16 6.99 -12.30
C ASN A 61 12.57 6.95 -12.88
N LEU A 62 13.54 7.58 -12.20
CA LEU A 62 14.95 7.53 -12.57
C LEU A 62 15.63 6.22 -12.11
N ALA A 63 15.20 5.65 -10.98
CA ALA A 63 15.73 4.40 -10.45
C ALA A 63 15.17 3.13 -11.14
N SER A 64 14.17 3.27 -12.02
CA SER A 64 13.50 2.17 -12.74
C SER A 64 13.92 2.03 -14.21
N ILE A 65 14.97 2.76 -14.65
CA ILE A 65 15.61 2.71 -15.97
C ILE A 65 16.98 2.03 -15.84
#